data_AF-A0A8H3R1H6-F1
#
_entry.id   AF-A0A8H3R1H6-F1
#
_cell.length_a   1.000
_cell.length_b   1.000
_cell.length_c   1.000
_cell.angle_alpha   90.00
_cell.angle_beta   90.00
_cell.angle_gamma   90.00
#
_symmetry.space_group_name_H-M   'P 1'
#
loop_
_entity.id
_entity.type
_entity.pdbx_description
1 polymer ?
#
loop_
_entity_poly.entity_id
_entity_poly.type
_entity_poly.pdbx_seq_one_letter_code
_entity_poly.pdbx_strand_id
1 'polypeptide(L)'
;MDETSQKSSVKPSETVYVDEVNGSDETSTGTENAPYKTIIHALQVKGDNMNILVRKTSEEGYKDISGAALKKAKKRVEDLAKKAKKEEERKKAEAEKAKLQQEEEERKLEEAKKFVLKQDPNLPQAIKIKIRKSVASRGKRVKISGWVHRLRTQGKDMKFIVLRDGSGYLQCLLTGELCHTYDALTLSLESTVTIYGVISELPAGKTAPDNHELLADYWEVIHHAPGGDDAFTNKLNAEADPSVLYDQRHLVIRGETASAVLKARSAIMKAFRDHFDNKGFTEVNPPCMVQTQVEGGSTLFEMNYYGEKAYLTQTSQLYLETCLPSLGDVYCISESYRAEKSHTRRHLSEYSHLEAEMAFITFDELLNALEDLICDTIDRVLANEATRKLIYQLHPDFVPPQRPFLRMDYKDAIQYLKDHNIKKENDSPPR
;
A
#
# COMPACT_ATOMS: atom_id res chain seq x y z
N MET A 1 -1.54 17.60 -85.85
CA MET A 1 -2.99 17.82 -85.79
C MET A 1 -3.32 17.96 -84.33
N ASP A 2 -3.71 19.18 -83.97
CA ASP A 2 -4.25 19.57 -82.68
C ASP A 2 -5.36 18.63 -82.23
N GLU A 3 -5.33 18.26 -80.95
CA GLU A 3 -6.56 18.07 -80.17
C GLU A 3 -6.25 18.41 -78.69
N THR A 4 -6.27 19.72 -78.46
CA THR A 4 -6.76 20.42 -77.26
C THR A 4 -6.97 19.61 -75.98
N SER A 5 -6.00 19.78 -75.06
CA SER A 5 -6.12 19.57 -73.62
C SER A 5 -7.23 20.45 -73.03
N GLN A 6 -8.44 19.90 -72.83
CA GLN A 6 -9.45 20.46 -71.94
C GLN A 6 -8.98 20.34 -70.48
N LYS A 7 -8.33 21.38 -69.95
CA LYS A 7 -8.26 21.58 -68.49
C LYS A 7 -9.65 22.01 -68.02
N SER A 8 -10.43 21.06 -67.50
CA SER A 8 -11.63 21.38 -66.73
C SER A 8 -11.22 22.12 -65.46
N SER A 9 -11.37 23.45 -65.44
CA SER A 9 -11.27 24.25 -64.23
C SER A 9 -12.47 23.91 -63.34
N VAL A 10 -12.29 22.97 -62.41
CA VAL A 10 -13.25 22.70 -61.34
C VAL A 10 -13.33 23.99 -60.51
N LYS A 11 -14.46 24.69 -60.56
CA LYS A 11 -14.72 25.83 -59.67
C LYS A 11 -14.79 25.29 -58.23
N PRO A 12 -14.09 25.90 -57.24
CA PRO A 12 -14.22 25.49 -55.85
C PRO A 12 -15.68 25.62 -55.40
N SER A 13 -16.21 24.62 -54.71
CA SER A 13 -17.66 24.50 -54.45
C SER A 13 -18.16 25.32 -53.26
N GLU A 14 -17.28 25.86 -52.40
CA GLU A 14 -17.63 26.65 -51.21
C GLU A 14 -16.40 27.46 -50.73
N THR A 15 -16.61 28.63 -50.13
CA THR A 15 -15.54 29.40 -49.44
C THR A 15 -15.61 29.12 -47.95
N VAL A 16 -14.49 28.73 -47.35
CA VAL A 16 -14.37 28.39 -45.93
C VAL A 16 -13.40 29.36 -45.26
N TYR A 17 -13.81 29.85 -44.09
CA TYR A 17 -13.05 30.84 -43.32
C TYR A 17 -12.33 30.17 -42.15
N VAL A 18 -11.05 30.47 -42.00
CA VAL A 18 -10.19 30.02 -40.91
C VAL A 18 -9.62 31.23 -40.19
N ASP A 19 -9.84 31.32 -38.89
CA ASP A 19 -9.28 32.35 -38.03
C ASP A 19 -8.40 31.68 -36.96
N GLU A 20 -7.08 31.82 -37.11
CA GLU A 20 -6.11 31.18 -36.20
C GLU A 20 -6.13 31.80 -34.79
N VAL A 21 -6.79 32.95 -34.60
CA VAL A 21 -6.87 33.68 -33.32
C VAL A 21 -8.20 33.41 -32.62
N ASN A 22 -9.32 33.63 -33.31
CA ASN A 22 -10.66 33.62 -32.71
C ASN A 22 -11.55 32.46 -33.19
N GLY A 23 -11.08 31.62 -34.12
CA GLY A 23 -11.84 30.47 -34.61
C GLY A 23 -11.93 29.34 -33.60
N SER A 24 -12.86 28.41 -33.86
CA SER A 24 -13.05 27.19 -33.07
C SER A 24 -13.10 25.97 -33.99
N ASP A 25 -12.41 24.89 -33.63
CA ASP A 25 -12.50 23.60 -34.35
C ASP A 25 -13.53 22.65 -33.70
N GLU A 26 -14.17 23.05 -32.60
CA GLU A 26 -15.14 22.22 -31.87
C GLU A 26 -16.60 22.65 -32.12
N THR A 27 -16.84 23.96 -32.30
CA THR A 27 -18.18 24.55 -32.26
C THR A 27 -18.55 25.33 -33.52
N SER A 28 -17.68 25.35 -34.52
CA SER A 28 -17.76 26.23 -35.68
C SER A 28 -18.22 25.52 -36.96
N THR A 29 -18.70 26.28 -37.95
CA THR A 29 -19.20 25.74 -39.23
C THR A 29 -18.34 26.12 -40.44
N GLY A 30 -17.30 26.92 -40.24
CA GLY A 30 -16.39 27.38 -41.30
C GLY A 30 -16.92 28.56 -42.12
N THR A 31 -17.95 29.25 -41.63
CA THR A 31 -18.50 30.47 -42.23
C THR A 31 -17.76 31.71 -41.71
N GLU A 32 -17.95 32.87 -42.32
CA GLU A 32 -17.26 34.10 -41.90
C GLU A 32 -17.55 34.50 -40.43
N ASN A 33 -18.79 34.29 -39.98
CA ASN A 33 -19.23 34.58 -38.60
C ASN A 33 -18.90 33.46 -37.60
N ALA A 34 -18.61 32.27 -38.09
CA ALA A 34 -18.16 31.12 -37.31
C ALA A 34 -17.05 30.42 -38.09
N PRO A 35 -15.81 30.97 -38.07
CA PRO A 35 -14.66 30.42 -38.79
C PRO A 35 -14.05 29.24 -38.03
N TYR A 36 -13.45 28.29 -38.75
CA TYR A 36 -12.65 27.25 -38.12
C TYR A 36 -11.38 27.85 -37.50
N LYS A 37 -10.79 27.18 -36.52
CA LYS A 37 -9.52 27.62 -35.92
C LYS A 37 -8.32 27.21 -36.77
N THR A 38 -8.38 26.03 -37.38
CA THR A 38 -7.24 25.50 -38.15
C THR A 38 -7.60 25.08 -39.57
N ILE A 39 -6.63 25.29 -40.47
CA ILE A 39 -6.70 24.85 -41.87
C ILE A 39 -6.81 23.31 -41.96
N ILE A 40 -6.17 22.61 -41.01
CA ILE A 40 -6.18 21.14 -40.96
C ILE A 40 -7.60 20.63 -40.71
N HIS A 41 -8.30 21.22 -39.75
CA HIS A 41 -9.68 20.86 -39.43
C HIS A 41 -10.63 21.19 -40.60
N ALA A 42 -10.47 22.37 -41.21
CA ALA A 42 -11.25 22.74 -42.40
C ALA A 42 -11.10 21.69 -43.53
N LEU A 43 -9.88 21.26 -43.83
CA LEU A 43 -9.60 20.22 -44.84
C LEU A 43 -10.16 18.84 -44.46
N GLN A 44 -10.18 18.48 -43.16
CA GLN A 44 -10.75 17.22 -42.68
C GLN A 44 -12.27 17.17 -42.81
N VAL A 45 -12.97 18.29 -42.56
CA VAL A 45 -14.44 18.35 -42.56
C VAL A 45 -15.02 18.59 -43.96
N LYS A 46 -14.43 19.50 -44.73
CA LYS A 46 -14.98 19.98 -46.01
C LYS A 46 -14.26 19.41 -47.25
N GLY A 47 -13.12 18.74 -47.06
CA GLY A 47 -12.34 18.14 -48.14
C GLY A 47 -11.55 19.15 -48.97
N ASP A 48 -10.99 18.71 -50.10
CA ASP A 48 -9.92 19.43 -50.80
C ASP A 48 -10.40 20.47 -51.83
N ASN A 49 -11.71 20.57 -52.09
CA ASN A 49 -12.29 21.35 -53.19
C ASN A 49 -13.05 22.60 -52.70
N MET A 50 -12.35 23.47 -51.98
CA MET A 50 -12.90 24.70 -51.40
C MET A 50 -11.90 25.85 -51.51
N ASN A 51 -12.39 27.09 -51.50
CA ASN A 51 -11.52 28.24 -51.30
C ASN A 51 -11.31 28.49 -49.79
N ILE A 52 -10.08 28.65 -49.33
CA ILE A 52 -9.79 28.83 -47.90
C ILE A 52 -9.24 30.24 -47.67
N LEU A 53 -9.99 31.02 -46.91
CA LEU A 53 -9.65 32.35 -46.48
C LEU A 53 -9.15 32.32 -45.03
N VAL A 54 -7.91 32.77 -44.80
CA VAL A 54 -7.23 32.68 -43.50
C VAL A 54 -7.00 34.07 -42.92
N ARG A 55 -7.35 34.25 -41.64
CA ARG A 55 -6.97 35.39 -40.81
C ARG A 55 -5.99 34.91 -39.73
N LYS A 56 -4.81 35.54 -39.67
CA LYS A 56 -3.73 35.15 -38.75
C LYS A 56 -3.58 36.06 -37.53
N THR A 57 -4.03 37.30 -37.65
CA THR A 57 -4.01 38.32 -36.59
C THR A 57 -5.34 39.06 -36.61
N SER A 58 -5.76 39.60 -35.48
CA SER A 58 -7.04 40.32 -35.37
C SER A 58 -7.07 41.65 -36.14
N GLU A 59 -5.91 42.14 -36.56
CA GLU A 59 -5.74 43.42 -37.28
C GLU A 59 -5.75 43.26 -38.81
N GLU A 60 -5.63 42.03 -39.33
CA GLU A 60 -5.67 41.76 -40.78
C GLU A 60 -7.02 41.19 -41.24
N GLY A 61 -7.44 41.56 -42.45
CA GLY A 61 -8.56 40.90 -43.13
C GLY A 61 -8.23 39.49 -43.58
N TYR A 62 -9.25 38.71 -43.92
CA TYR A 62 -9.09 37.36 -44.47
C TYR A 62 -8.37 37.39 -45.82
N LYS A 63 -7.36 36.51 -46.00
CA LYS A 63 -6.57 36.38 -47.23
C LYS A 63 -6.57 34.94 -47.73
N ASP A 64 -6.45 34.74 -49.04
CA ASP A 64 -6.30 33.39 -49.60
C ASP A 64 -5.08 32.67 -49.01
N ILE A 65 -5.25 31.39 -48.70
CA ILE A 65 -4.15 30.54 -48.24
C ILE A 65 -3.05 30.46 -49.30
N SER A 66 -1.78 30.55 -48.88
CA SER A 66 -0.66 30.37 -49.81
C SER A 66 -0.55 28.92 -50.28
N GLY A 67 -0.16 28.70 -51.53
CA GLY A 67 -0.02 27.34 -52.09
C GLY A 67 0.95 26.43 -51.31
N ALA A 68 2.01 27.00 -50.71
CA ALA A 68 2.94 26.29 -49.84
C ALA A 68 2.28 25.87 -48.50
N ALA A 69 1.48 26.75 -47.90
CA ALA A 69 0.74 26.44 -46.67
C ALA A 69 -0.35 25.38 -46.91
N LEU A 70 -1.08 25.49 -48.03
CA LEU A 70 -2.09 24.50 -48.43
C LEU A 70 -1.46 23.11 -48.65
N LYS A 71 -0.36 23.02 -49.39
CA LYS A 71 0.36 21.74 -49.61
C LYS A 71 0.86 21.11 -48.31
N LYS A 72 1.36 21.93 -47.37
CA LYS A 72 1.81 21.48 -46.04
C LYS A 72 0.64 20.98 -45.19
N ALA A 73 -0.50 21.68 -45.23
CA ALA A 73 -1.71 21.28 -44.51
C ALA A 73 -2.27 19.96 -45.05
N LYS A 74 -2.39 19.80 -46.38
CA LYS A 74 -2.83 18.55 -47.02
C LYS A 74 -1.95 17.36 -46.65
N LYS A 75 -0.62 17.51 -46.74
CA LYS A 75 0.32 16.45 -46.31
C LYS A 75 0.11 16.07 -44.84
N ARG A 76 -0.14 17.05 -43.97
CA ARG A 76 -0.37 16.80 -42.53
C ARG A 76 -1.70 16.10 -42.28
N VAL A 77 -2.76 16.41 -43.03
CA VAL A 77 -4.04 15.68 -43.00
C VAL A 77 -3.84 14.22 -43.44
N GLU A 78 -3.11 13.97 -44.53
CA GLU A 78 -2.77 12.61 -44.98
C GLU A 78 -1.96 11.84 -43.94
N ASP A 79 -0.95 12.47 -43.33
CA ASP A 79 -0.12 11.85 -42.29
C ASP A 79 -0.95 11.52 -41.03
N LEU A 80 -1.88 12.40 -40.63
CA LEU A 80 -2.80 12.16 -39.52
C LEU A 80 -3.79 11.02 -39.85
N ALA A 81 -4.33 10.98 -41.07
CA ALA A 81 -5.21 9.91 -41.53
C ALA A 81 -4.49 8.55 -41.57
N LYS A 82 -3.23 8.51 -42.05
CA LYS A 82 -2.39 7.30 -42.01
C LYS A 82 -2.08 6.85 -40.58
N LYS A 83 -1.78 7.79 -39.67
CA LYS A 83 -1.58 7.48 -38.25
C LYS A 83 -2.83 6.93 -37.59
N ALA A 84 -3.99 7.57 -37.81
CA ALA A 84 -5.27 7.13 -37.28
C ALA A 84 -5.64 5.74 -37.79
N LYS A 85 -5.48 5.49 -39.10
CA LYS A 85 -5.70 4.16 -39.70
C LYS A 85 -4.80 3.09 -39.10
N LYS A 86 -3.49 3.37 -38.93
CA LYS A 86 -2.54 2.45 -38.30
C LYS A 86 -2.88 2.19 -36.83
N GLU A 87 -3.34 3.20 -36.11
CA GLU A 87 -3.79 3.06 -34.72
C GLU A 87 -5.08 2.23 -34.63
N GLU A 88 -6.03 2.42 -35.53
CA GLU A 88 -7.26 1.62 -35.62
C GLU A 88 -6.96 0.16 -35.97
N GLU A 89 -6.08 -0.09 -36.95
CA GLU A 89 -5.59 -1.44 -37.28
C GLU A 89 -4.90 -2.10 -36.09
N ARG A 90 -4.07 -1.35 -35.34
CA ARG A 90 -3.44 -1.85 -34.11
C ARG A 90 -4.48 -2.19 -33.04
N LYS A 91 -5.45 -1.32 -32.78
CA LYS A 91 -6.53 -1.57 -31.81
C LYS A 91 -7.37 -2.78 -32.20
N LYS A 92 -7.67 -2.97 -33.48
CA LYS A 92 -8.38 -4.16 -33.99
C LYS A 92 -7.56 -5.42 -33.79
N ALA A 93 -6.27 -5.40 -34.13
CA ALA A 93 -5.39 -6.55 -33.92
C ALA A 93 -5.20 -6.90 -32.43
N GLU A 94 -5.10 -5.90 -31.55
CA GLU A 94 -5.04 -6.08 -30.10
C GLU A 94 -6.35 -6.68 -29.56
N ALA A 95 -7.51 -6.19 -30.03
CA ALA A 95 -8.81 -6.72 -29.64
C ALA A 95 -9.04 -8.15 -30.13
N GLU A 96 -8.66 -8.47 -31.38
CA GLU A 96 -8.76 -9.82 -31.92
C GLU A 96 -7.84 -10.81 -31.18
N LYS A 97 -6.61 -10.38 -30.87
CA LYS A 97 -5.69 -11.18 -30.06
C LYS A 97 -6.23 -11.41 -28.64
N ALA A 98 -6.79 -10.37 -28.01
CA ALA A 98 -7.40 -10.50 -26.67
C ALA A 98 -8.59 -11.46 -26.68
N LYS A 99 -9.44 -11.39 -27.73
CA LYS A 99 -10.56 -12.31 -27.91
C LYS A 99 -10.11 -13.76 -28.06
N LEU A 100 -9.11 -14.03 -28.90
CA LEU A 100 -8.56 -15.38 -29.09
C LEU A 100 -7.93 -15.93 -27.80
N GLN A 101 -7.26 -15.08 -27.02
CA GLN A 101 -6.71 -15.45 -25.73
C GLN A 101 -7.81 -15.80 -24.72
N GLN A 102 -8.87 -15.00 -24.67
CA GLN A 102 -10.02 -15.25 -23.80
C GLN A 102 -10.72 -16.57 -24.15
N GLU A 103 -10.95 -16.86 -25.44
CA GLU A 103 -11.54 -18.12 -25.89
C GLU A 103 -10.65 -19.33 -25.53
N GLU A 104 -9.32 -19.19 -25.63
CA GLU A 104 -8.37 -20.24 -25.22
C GLU A 104 -8.37 -20.47 -23.71
N GLU A 105 -8.44 -19.41 -22.90
CA GLU A 105 -8.55 -19.48 -21.44
C GLU A 105 -9.86 -20.12 -20.99
N GLU A 106 -10.99 -19.72 -21.57
CA GLU A 106 -12.30 -20.31 -21.29
C GLU A 106 -12.31 -21.81 -21.59
N ARG A 107 -11.73 -22.23 -22.74
CA ARG A 107 -11.59 -23.66 -23.07
C ARG A 107 -10.75 -24.40 -22.04
N LYS A 108 -9.61 -23.83 -21.62
CA LYS A 108 -8.75 -24.43 -20.59
C LYS A 108 -9.48 -24.58 -19.25
N LEU A 109 -10.26 -23.57 -18.87
CA LEU A 109 -11.05 -23.59 -17.64
C LEU A 109 -12.16 -24.65 -17.68
N GLU A 110 -12.84 -24.82 -18.82
CA GLU A 110 -13.83 -25.88 -19.01
C GLU A 110 -13.20 -27.28 -18.96
N GLU A 111 -12.01 -27.47 -19.55
CA GLU A 111 -11.27 -28.72 -19.41
C GLU A 111 -10.85 -28.98 -17.96
N ALA A 112 -10.44 -27.93 -17.23
CA ALA A 112 -10.01 -28.02 -15.84
C ALA A 112 -11.11 -28.46 -14.87
N LYS A 113 -12.40 -28.20 -15.19
CA LYS A 113 -13.55 -28.68 -14.40
C LYS A 113 -13.67 -30.20 -14.38
N LYS A 114 -13.04 -30.91 -15.32
CA LYS A 114 -13.02 -32.38 -15.37
C LYS A 114 -12.07 -32.99 -14.33
N PHE A 115 -11.10 -32.21 -13.84
CA PHE A 115 -10.15 -32.64 -12.82
C PHE A 115 -10.74 -32.38 -11.43
N VAL A 116 -11.30 -33.42 -10.82
CA VAL A 116 -11.83 -33.36 -9.45
C VAL A 116 -10.92 -34.12 -8.51
N LEU A 117 -10.27 -33.40 -7.59
CA LEU A 117 -9.39 -34.01 -6.60
C LEU A 117 -10.20 -34.82 -5.60
N LYS A 118 -9.68 -36.00 -5.25
CA LYS A 118 -10.20 -36.84 -4.17
C LYS A 118 -9.06 -37.14 -3.22
N GLN A 119 -9.37 -37.18 -1.92
CA GLN A 119 -8.39 -37.67 -0.95
C GLN A 119 -8.17 -39.17 -1.15
N ASP A 120 -6.91 -39.60 -1.14
CA ASP A 120 -6.55 -41.01 -1.18
C ASP A 120 -6.84 -41.67 0.18
N PRO A 121 -7.76 -42.66 0.25
CA PRO A 121 -8.11 -43.33 1.50
C PRO A 121 -6.98 -44.19 2.08
N ASN A 122 -5.95 -44.50 1.30
CA ASN A 122 -4.80 -45.29 1.75
C ASN A 122 -3.74 -44.45 2.47
N LEU A 123 -3.81 -43.11 2.37
CA LEU A 123 -2.88 -42.24 3.07
C LEU A 123 -3.23 -42.14 4.57
N PRO A 124 -2.22 -41.94 5.44
CA PRO A 124 -2.47 -41.70 6.86
C PRO A 124 -3.45 -40.54 7.10
N GLN A 125 -4.23 -40.60 8.17
CA GLN A 125 -5.12 -39.49 8.52
C GLN A 125 -4.30 -38.22 8.77
N ALA A 126 -4.68 -37.12 8.09
CA ALA A 126 -3.99 -35.86 8.22
C ALA A 126 -4.26 -35.21 9.58
N ILE A 127 -3.19 -34.75 10.26
CA ILE A 127 -3.29 -34.06 11.55
C ILE A 127 -3.48 -32.55 11.29
N LYS A 128 -4.54 -31.96 11.85
CA LYS A 128 -4.77 -30.51 11.76
C LYS A 128 -3.75 -29.76 12.61
N ILE A 129 -2.97 -28.87 12.02
CA ILE A 129 -1.99 -28.03 12.74
C ILE A 129 -2.02 -26.57 12.28
N LYS A 130 -1.39 -25.70 13.09
CA LYS A 130 -0.99 -24.33 12.70
C LYS A 130 0.44 -24.36 12.15
N ILE A 131 0.80 -23.39 11.31
CA ILE A 131 2.13 -23.31 10.70
C ILE A 131 3.24 -23.31 11.76
N ARG A 132 3.09 -22.63 12.90
CA ARG A 132 4.07 -22.65 13.99
C ARG A 132 4.45 -24.05 14.53
N LYS A 133 3.66 -25.09 14.22
CA LYS A 133 3.94 -26.49 14.60
C LYS A 133 4.54 -27.32 13.46
N SER A 134 4.85 -26.73 12.31
CA SER A 134 5.33 -27.42 11.12
C SER A 134 6.67 -28.12 11.34
N VAL A 135 7.63 -27.47 12.01
CA VAL A 135 8.96 -28.04 12.30
C VAL A 135 8.85 -29.34 13.11
N ALA A 136 8.04 -29.33 14.17
CA ALA A 136 7.79 -30.52 15.00
C ALA A 136 6.93 -31.60 14.32
N SER A 137 6.43 -31.31 13.10
CA SER A 137 5.56 -32.19 12.32
C SER A 137 6.20 -32.69 11.02
N ARG A 138 7.52 -32.52 10.84
CA ARG A 138 8.28 -33.13 9.73
C ARG A 138 8.04 -34.64 9.67
N GLY A 139 7.90 -35.16 8.44
CA GLY A 139 7.60 -36.56 8.14
C GLY A 139 6.14 -36.98 8.39
N LYS A 140 5.28 -36.09 8.88
CA LYS A 140 3.87 -36.40 9.16
C LYS A 140 2.96 -35.81 8.09
N ARG A 141 1.87 -36.52 7.78
CA ARG A 141 0.78 -36.00 6.97
C ARG A 141 -0.08 -35.04 7.79
N VAL A 142 -0.25 -33.82 7.31
CA VAL A 142 -0.91 -32.72 8.02
C VAL A 142 -1.99 -32.08 7.16
N LYS A 143 -2.92 -31.37 7.80
CA LYS A 143 -3.92 -30.49 7.19
C LYS A 143 -3.72 -29.07 7.71
N ILE A 144 -3.42 -28.12 6.82
CA ILE A 144 -3.14 -26.73 7.18
C ILE A 144 -4.02 -25.81 6.33
N SER A 145 -4.76 -24.91 6.99
CA SER A 145 -5.56 -23.87 6.35
C SER A 145 -4.90 -22.50 6.50
N GLY A 146 -4.92 -21.69 5.45
CA GLY A 146 -4.34 -20.35 5.46
C GLY A 146 -4.63 -19.55 4.20
N TRP A 147 -3.99 -18.39 4.10
CA TRP A 147 -4.04 -17.49 2.96
C TRP A 147 -2.85 -17.72 2.03
N VAL A 148 -3.10 -17.69 0.73
CA VAL A 148 -2.06 -17.73 -0.32
C VAL A 148 -1.32 -16.40 -0.29
N HIS A 149 -0.16 -16.35 0.38
CA HIS A 149 0.62 -15.12 0.51
C HIS A 149 1.51 -14.86 -0.70
N ARG A 150 2.10 -15.93 -1.27
CA ARG A 150 2.80 -15.87 -2.55
C ARG A 150 2.39 -17.08 -3.38
N LEU A 151 2.32 -16.88 -4.70
CA LEU A 151 1.96 -17.91 -5.66
C LEU A 151 2.94 -17.83 -6.83
N ARG A 152 3.56 -18.96 -7.16
CA ARG A 152 4.44 -19.09 -8.34
C ARG A 152 4.08 -20.35 -9.10
N THR A 153 3.75 -20.20 -10.38
CA THR A 153 3.55 -21.32 -11.30
C THR A 153 4.84 -21.53 -12.12
N GLN A 154 5.30 -22.78 -12.22
CA GLN A 154 6.48 -23.14 -13.02
C GLN A 154 6.11 -24.28 -13.98
N GLY A 155 6.01 -23.97 -15.27
CA GLY A 155 5.45 -24.91 -16.24
C GLY A 155 3.96 -25.17 -15.98
N LYS A 156 3.44 -26.31 -16.44
CA LYS A 156 2.04 -26.70 -16.25
C LYS A 156 1.82 -27.55 -14.99
N ASP A 157 2.83 -28.35 -14.63
CA ASP A 157 2.72 -29.39 -13.61
C ASP A 157 3.30 -29.02 -12.24
N MET A 158 3.61 -27.75 -11.98
CA MET A 158 4.20 -27.34 -10.71
C MET A 158 3.77 -25.94 -10.25
N LYS A 159 3.23 -25.85 -9.03
CA LYS A 159 2.84 -24.61 -8.37
C LYS A 159 3.39 -24.56 -6.95
N PHE A 160 4.02 -23.44 -6.61
CA PHE A 160 4.51 -23.14 -5.27
C PHE A 160 3.56 -22.13 -4.62
N ILE A 161 3.05 -22.49 -3.45
CA ILE A 161 2.25 -21.61 -2.59
C ILE A 161 3.07 -21.32 -1.34
N VAL A 162 3.28 -20.04 -1.02
CA VAL A 162 3.68 -19.66 0.34
C VAL A 162 2.40 -19.39 1.11
N LEU A 163 2.05 -20.29 2.02
CA LEU A 163 0.87 -20.22 2.86
C LEU A 163 1.18 -19.38 4.11
N ARG A 164 0.25 -18.50 4.50
CA ARG A 164 0.30 -17.71 5.74
C ARG A 164 -0.93 -18.03 6.59
N ASP A 165 -0.78 -18.25 7.90
CA ASP A 165 -1.93 -18.47 8.80
C ASP A 165 -1.93 -17.55 10.04
N GLY A 166 -1.04 -16.54 10.04
CA GLY A 166 -0.77 -15.63 11.15
C GLY A 166 0.37 -16.11 12.06
N SER A 167 0.56 -17.43 12.19
CA SER A 167 1.58 -18.04 13.05
C SER A 167 2.92 -18.29 12.36
N GLY A 168 2.97 -18.18 11.03
CA GLY A 168 4.20 -18.29 10.24
C GLY A 168 3.91 -18.31 8.75
N TYR A 169 4.94 -18.68 7.98
CA TYR A 169 4.87 -18.94 6.55
C TYR A 169 5.31 -20.37 6.26
N LEU A 170 4.67 -21.04 5.31
CA LEU A 170 5.03 -22.40 4.91
C LEU A 170 5.00 -22.50 3.38
N GLN A 171 6.09 -22.97 2.77
CA GLN A 171 6.08 -23.34 1.36
C GLN A 171 5.29 -24.65 1.20
N CYS A 172 4.34 -24.65 0.28
CA CYS A 172 3.58 -25.81 -0.15
C CYS A 172 3.81 -26.02 -1.65
N LEU A 173 4.14 -27.26 -2.03
CA LEU A 173 4.40 -27.67 -3.40
C LEU A 173 3.23 -28.51 -3.92
N LEU A 174 2.60 -28.03 -4.99
CA LEU A 174 1.59 -28.75 -5.76
C LEU A 174 2.25 -29.24 -7.04
N THR A 175 2.04 -30.51 -7.39
CA THR A 175 2.57 -31.12 -8.61
C THR A 175 1.53 -31.95 -9.36
N GLY A 176 1.69 -32.09 -10.67
CA GLY A 176 0.85 -32.93 -11.51
C GLY A 176 -0.62 -32.51 -11.50
N GLU A 177 -1.54 -33.46 -11.29
CA GLU A 177 -2.99 -33.20 -11.33
C GLU A 177 -3.46 -32.12 -10.34
N LEU A 178 -2.74 -31.91 -9.23
CA LEU A 178 -3.03 -30.84 -8.27
C LEU A 178 -2.95 -29.44 -8.89
N CYS A 179 -2.25 -29.28 -10.02
CA CYS A 179 -2.08 -28.04 -10.76
C CYS A 179 -3.09 -27.84 -11.91
N HIS A 180 -3.90 -28.85 -12.23
CA HIS A 180 -4.77 -28.86 -13.42
C HIS A 180 -6.24 -28.62 -13.14
N THR A 181 -6.63 -28.54 -11.85
CA THR A 181 -8.01 -28.27 -11.45
C THR A 181 -8.43 -26.85 -11.79
N TYR A 182 -9.74 -26.61 -11.91
CA TYR A 182 -10.28 -25.26 -12.07
C TYR A 182 -9.74 -24.31 -10.99
N ASP A 183 -9.75 -24.75 -9.73
CA ASP A 183 -9.20 -23.99 -8.60
C ASP A 183 -7.72 -23.69 -8.76
N ALA A 184 -6.91 -24.62 -9.28
CA ALA A 184 -5.48 -24.39 -9.50
C ALA A 184 -5.22 -23.30 -10.55
N LEU A 185 -6.06 -23.23 -11.58
CA LEU A 185 -5.93 -22.27 -12.67
C LEU A 185 -6.45 -20.88 -12.28
N THR A 186 -7.45 -20.81 -11.40
CA THR A 186 -8.06 -19.55 -10.95
C THR A 186 -7.51 -19.02 -9.62
N LEU A 187 -6.65 -19.80 -8.95
CA LEU A 187 -6.08 -19.42 -7.65
C LEU A 187 -5.34 -18.06 -7.72
N SER A 188 -5.76 -17.14 -6.87
CA SER A 188 -5.17 -15.81 -6.72
C SER A 188 -4.53 -15.61 -5.34
N LEU A 189 -3.67 -14.60 -5.22
CA LEU A 189 -3.13 -14.17 -3.92
C LEU A 189 -4.27 -13.80 -2.97
N GLU A 190 -4.04 -14.02 -1.68
CA GLU A 190 -5.01 -13.82 -0.58
C GLU A 190 -6.24 -14.74 -0.62
N SER A 191 -6.36 -15.66 -1.59
CA SER A 191 -7.32 -16.76 -1.52
C SER A 191 -7.08 -17.59 -0.27
N THR A 192 -8.15 -18.15 0.30
CA THR A 192 -8.08 -19.04 1.45
C THR A 192 -8.17 -20.48 0.99
N VAL A 193 -7.22 -21.30 1.44
CA VAL A 193 -7.09 -22.70 1.02
C VAL A 193 -6.87 -23.59 2.22
N THR A 194 -7.19 -24.87 2.06
CA THR A 194 -6.69 -25.93 2.92
C THR A 194 -5.84 -26.90 2.12
N ILE A 195 -4.62 -27.15 2.60
CA ILE A 195 -3.65 -28.02 1.93
C ILE A 195 -3.34 -29.19 2.86
N TYR A 196 -3.35 -30.39 2.27
CA TYR A 196 -3.00 -31.65 2.89
C TYR A 196 -1.72 -32.15 2.24
N GLY A 197 -0.83 -32.71 3.04
CA GLY A 197 0.47 -33.15 2.55
C GLY A 197 1.41 -33.58 3.65
N VAL A 198 2.59 -34.04 3.24
CA VAL A 198 3.67 -34.41 4.15
C VAL A 198 4.68 -33.28 4.21
N ILE A 199 5.03 -32.85 5.43
CA ILE A 199 6.11 -31.86 5.62
C ILE A 199 7.45 -32.57 5.48
N SER A 200 8.28 -32.10 4.55
CA SER A 200 9.60 -32.65 4.26
C SER A 200 10.67 -31.56 4.34
N GLU A 201 11.89 -31.94 4.67
CA GLU A 201 13.03 -31.02 4.58
C GLU A 201 13.32 -30.66 3.14
N LEU A 202 13.86 -29.46 2.92
CA LEU A 202 14.20 -29.02 1.57
C LEU A 202 15.38 -29.81 0.99
N PRO A 203 15.41 -30.00 -0.34
CA PRO A 203 16.61 -30.46 -1.02
C PRO A 203 17.81 -29.52 -0.78
N ALA A 204 19.02 -30.09 -0.83
CA ALA A 204 20.26 -29.32 -0.66
C ALA A 204 20.34 -28.12 -1.64
N GLY A 205 20.75 -26.95 -1.12
CA GLY A 205 20.87 -25.72 -1.90
C GLY A 205 19.56 -24.98 -2.18
N LYS A 206 18.42 -25.43 -1.62
CA LYS A 206 17.15 -24.70 -1.66
C LYS A 206 16.86 -24.03 -0.32
N THR A 207 16.10 -22.94 -0.37
CA THR A 207 15.71 -22.15 0.81
C THR A 207 14.21 -21.88 0.78
N ALA A 208 13.57 -22.08 1.92
CA ALA A 208 12.19 -21.72 2.21
C ALA A 208 12.08 -21.43 3.72
N PRO A 209 10.99 -20.80 4.19
CA PRO A 209 10.75 -20.62 5.62
C PRO A 209 10.97 -21.94 6.40
N ASP A 210 11.72 -21.85 7.49
CA ASP A 210 12.07 -22.99 8.37
C ASP A 210 12.76 -24.19 7.68
N ASN A 211 13.33 -23.98 6.48
CA ASN A 211 14.04 -24.98 5.66
C ASN A 211 13.24 -26.28 5.43
N HIS A 212 11.93 -26.17 5.30
CA HIS A 212 11.06 -27.29 4.93
C HIS A 212 9.99 -26.85 3.92
N GLU A 213 9.29 -27.82 3.36
CA GLU A 213 8.10 -27.59 2.55
C GLU A 213 7.04 -28.67 2.80
N LEU A 214 5.79 -28.36 2.50
CA LEU A 214 4.69 -29.31 2.49
C LEU A 214 4.51 -29.82 1.06
N LEU A 215 4.74 -31.11 0.85
CA LEU A 215 4.46 -31.79 -0.40
C LEU A 215 2.98 -32.15 -0.43
N ALA A 216 2.20 -31.43 -1.23
CA ALA A 216 0.75 -31.56 -1.23
C ALA A 216 0.32 -32.87 -1.88
N ASP A 217 -0.65 -33.55 -1.26
CA ASP A 217 -1.34 -34.71 -1.82
C ASP A 217 -2.82 -34.42 -2.13
N TYR A 218 -3.40 -33.41 -1.47
CA TYR A 218 -4.75 -32.93 -1.72
C TYR A 218 -4.86 -31.48 -1.25
N TRP A 219 -5.72 -30.70 -1.89
CA TRP A 219 -6.02 -29.34 -1.44
C TRP A 219 -7.39 -28.90 -1.93
N GLU A 220 -7.92 -27.89 -1.27
CA GLU A 220 -9.23 -27.30 -1.55
C GLU A 220 -9.17 -25.78 -1.35
N VAL A 221 -9.85 -25.03 -2.22
CA VAL A 221 -10.12 -23.60 -2.00
C VAL A 221 -11.31 -23.48 -1.06
N ILE A 222 -11.15 -22.71 0.02
CA ILE A 222 -12.26 -22.33 0.92
C ILE A 222 -13.00 -21.14 0.31
N HIS A 223 -12.26 -20.08 -0.03
CA HIS A 223 -12.77 -18.91 -0.74
C HIS A 223 -11.70 -18.33 -1.66
N HIS A 224 -12.12 -18.01 -2.88
CA HIS A 224 -11.33 -17.27 -3.86
C HIS A 224 -11.25 -15.79 -3.47
N ALA A 225 -10.07 -15.20 -3.63
CA ALA A 225 -9.89 -13.75 -3.54
C ALA A 225 -10.17 -13.08 -4.89
N PRO A 226 -10.57 -11.80 -4.90
CA PRO A 226 -10.86 -11.06 -6.13
C PRO A 226 -9.68 -11.05 -7.11
N GLY A 227 -9.99 -11.10 -8.42
CA GLY A 227 -9.05 -10.92 -9.52
C GLY A 227 -9.25 -9.58 -10.24
N GLY A 228 -8.57 -9.38 -11.37
CA GLY A 228 -8.71 -8.16 -12.19
C GLY A 228 -8.38 -6.88 -11.40
N ASP A 229 -9.16 -5.82 -11.59
CA ASP A 229 -8.92 -4.51 -10.94
C ASP A 229 -9.04 -4.56 -9.40
N ASP A 230 -9.77 -5.54 -8.87
CA ASP A 230 -9.90 -5.76 -7.43
C ASP A 230 -8.85 -6.72 -6.84
N ALA A 231 -7.93 -7.22 -7.68
CA ALA A 231 -6.83 -8.06 -7.20
C ALA A 231 -5.98 -7.32 -6.17
N PHE A 232 -5.50 -8.06 -5.17
CA PHE A 232 -4.66 -7.51 -4.09
C PHE A 232 -3.47 -6.70 -4.61
N THR A 233 -2.79 -7.18 -5.65
CA THR A 233 -1.63 -6.51 -6.28
C THR A 233 -1.99 -5.25 -7.07
N ASN A 234 -3.23 -5.14 -7.53
CA ASN A 234 -3.70 -3.98 -8.29
C ASN A 234 -4.19 -2.87 -7.34
N LYS A 235 -4.82 -3.25 -6.22
CA LYS A 235 -5.20 -2.32 -5.15
C LYS A 235 -3.99 -1.76 -4.38
N LEU A 236 -2.97 -2.59 -4.16
CA LEU A 236 -1.74 -2.22 -3.45
C LEU A 236 -0.53 -2.42 -4.37
N ASN A 237 -0.30 -1.46 -5.25
CA ASN A 237 0.90 -1.41 -6.09
C ASN A 237 1.99 -0.54 -5.46
N ALA A 238 3.22 -0.65 -5.98
CA ALA A 238 4.38 0.06 -5.44
C ALA A 238 4.31 1.58 -5.69
N GLU A 239 3.56 2.02 -6.69
CA GLU A 239 3.35 3.44 -7.01
C GLU A 239 2.14 4.06 -6.31
N ALA A 240 1.44 3.32 -5.44
CA ALA A 240 0.22 3.79 -4.80
C ALA A 240 0.51 4.99 -3.89
N ASP A 241 -0.33 6.03 -4.00
CA ASP A 241 -0.23 7.21 -3.15
C ASP A 241 -0.37 6.83 -1.66
N PRO A 242 0.38 7.46 -0.74
CA PRO A 242 0.27 7.18 0.69
C PRO A 242 -1.16 7.24 1.25
N SER A 243 -2.02 8.13 0.74
CA SER A 243 -3.44 8.20 1.14
C SER A 243 -4.20 6.91 0.85
N VAL A 244 -3.99 6.31 -0.33
CA VAL A 244 -4.58 5.03 -0.71
C VAL A 244 -4.10 3.92 0.23
N LEU A 245 -2.81 3.94 0.62
CA LEU A 245 -2.27 2.95 1.57
C LEU A 245 -2.87 3.09 2.98
N TYR A 246 -3.27 4.30 3.38
CA TYR A 246 -3.98 4.53 4.64
C TYR A 246 -5.45 4.05 4.55
N ASP A 247 -6.16 4.38 3.48
CA ASP A 247 -7.55 3.92 3.30
C ASP A 247 -7.63 2.39 3.18
N GLN A 248 -6.63 1.79 2.53
CA GLN A 248 -6.50 0.34 2.35
C GLN A 248 -5.64 -0.33 3.43
N ARG A 249 -5.48 0.28 4.61
CA ARG A 249 -4.58 -0.23 5.66
C ARG A 249 -4.89 -1.68 6.06
N HIS A 250 -6.15 -2.08 6.01
CA HIS A 250 -6.62 -3.45 6.27
C HIS A 250 -6.06 -4.50 5.28
N LEU A 251 -5.66 -4.09 4.08
CA LEU A 251 -4.91 -4.92 3.13
C LEU A 251 -3.40 -4.81 3.37
N VAL A 252 -2.90 -3.60 3.65
CA VAL A 252 -1.46 -3.35 3.91
C VAL A 252 -0.93 -4.19 5.06
N ILE A 253 -1.70 -4.32 6.16
CA ILE A 253 -1.30 -5.12 7.33
C ILE A 253 -1.15 -6.62 7.04
N ARG A 254 -1.61 -7.10 5.87
CA ARG A 254 -1.39 -8.49 5.42
C ARG A 254 0.01 -8.70 4.84
N GLY A 255 0.69 -7.61 4.45
CA GLY A 255 2.08 -7.62 4.02
C GLY A 255 3.05 -8.00 5.14
N GLU A 256 4.18 -8.58 4.76
CA GLU A 256 5.17 -9.13 5.68
C GLU A 256 5.68 -8.06 6.66
N THR A 257 6.16 -6.91 6.14
CA THR A 257 6.70 -5.81 6.95
C THR A 257 5.67 -5.22 7.92
N ALA A 258 4.47 -4.89 7.44
CA ALA A 258 3.45 -4.27 8.29
C ALA A 258 2.97 -5.23 9.38
N SER A 259 2.80 -6.52 9.06
CA SER A 259 2.46 -7.53 10.07
C SER A 259 3.58 -7.76 11.08
N ALA A 260 4.85 -7.69 10.66
CA ALA A 260 6.01 -7.79 11.54
C ALA A 260 6.07 -6.63 12.54
N VAL A 261 5.77 -5.40 12.11
CA VAL A 261 5.68 -4.23 13.00
C VAL A 261 4.60 -4.43 14.06
N LEU A 262 3.41 -4.94 13.69
CA LEU A 262 2.33 -5.19 14.65
C LEU A 262 2.70 -6.30 15.66
N LYS A 263 3.36 -7.37 15.20
CA LYS A 263 3.86 -8.44 16.08
C LYS A 263 4.94 -7.93 17.03
N ALA A 264 5.88 -7.12 16.54
CA ALA A 264 6.92 -6.49 17.35
C ALA A 264 6.29 -5.56 18.40
N ARG A 265 5.32 -4.72 18.03
CA ARG A 265 4.56 -3.87 18.97
C ARG A 265 3.92 -4.69 20.08
N SER A 266 3.25 -5.79 19.73
CA SER A 266 2.64 -6.68 20.74
C SER A 266 3.67 -7.25 21.73
N ALA A 267 4.84 -7.69 21.23
CA ALA A 267 5.90 -8.20 22.08
C ALA A 267 6.54 -7.12 22.97
N ILE A 268 6.74 -5.91 22.45
CA ILE A 268 7.26 -4.77 23.21
C ILE A 268 6.27 -4.36 24.33
N MET A 269 4.97 -4.30 24.02
CA MET A 269 3.94 -4.02 25.03
C MET A 269 3.89 -5.08 26.13
N LYS A 270 4.15 -6.35 25.80
CA LYS A 270 4.30 -7.41 26.80
C LYS A 270 5.56 -7.19 27.64
N ALA A 271 6.69 -6.85 27.01
CA ALA A 271 7.95 -6.62 27.72
C ALA A 271 7.87 -5.44 28.70
N PHE A 272 7.14 -4.37 28.36
CA PHE A 272 6.85 -3.28 29.31
C PHE A 272 6.08 -3.79 30.53
N ARG A 273 5.00 -4.56 30.34
CA ARG A 273 4.26 -5.15 31.48
C ARG A 273 5.15 -6.06 32.31
N ASP A 274 5.91 -6.95 31.66
CA ASP A 274 6.84 -7.84 32.35
C ASP A 274 7.89 -7.06 33.15
N HIS A 275 8.36 -5.90 32.68
CA HIS A 275 9.29 -5.04 33.42
C HIS A 275 8.66 -4.54 34.73
N PHE A 276 7.47 -3.94 34.64
CA PHE A 276 6.75 -3.40 35.79
C PHE A 276 6.32 -4.50 36.77
N ASP A 277 5.79 -5.61 36.27
CA ASP A 277 5.39 -6.77 37.09
C ASP A 277 6.58 -7.31 37.88
N ASN A 278 7.77 -7.41 37.27
CA ASN A 278 8.98 -7.88 37.96
C ASN A 278 9.53 -6.87 38.98
N LYS A 279 9.17 -5.59 38.88
CA LYS A 279 9.52 -4.55 39.86
C LYS A 279 8.45 -4.37 40.94
N GLY A 280 7.33 -5.09 40.87
CA GLY A 280 6.27 -5.01 41.86
C GLY A 280 5.33 -3.82 41.69
N PHE A 281 5.31 -3.18 40.51
CA PHE A 281 4.34 -2.13 40.21
C PHE A 281 2.94 -2.73 40.03
N THR A 282 1.91 -1.96 40.38
CA THR A 282 0.51 -2.35 40.14
C THR A 282 -0.02 -1.70 38.86
N GLU A 283 -0.51 -2.48 37.89
CA GLU A 283 -1.22 -1.95 36.71
C GLU A 283 -2.59 -1.40 37.15
N VAL A 284 -2.92 -0.17 36.77
CA VAL A 284 -4.20 0.49 37.05
C VAL A 284 -4.91 0.91 35.76
N ASN A 285 -6.23 1.15 35.83
CA ASN A 285 -7.05 1.57 34.67
C ASN A 285 -7.76 2.91 34.93
N PRO A 286 -7.07 4.04 34.73
CA PRO A 286 -7.64 5.38 34.89
C PRO A 286 -8.76 5.68 33.88
N PRO A 287 -9.71 6.59 34.21
CA PRO A 287 -10.76 6.99 33.28
C PRO A 287 -10.18 7.84 32.13
N CYS A 288 -10.69 7.63 30.91
CA CYS A 288 -10.27 8.38 29.73
C CYS A 288 -11.17 9.60 29.43
N MET A 289 -12.32 9.71 30.11
CA MET A 289 -13.22 10.87 30.02
C MET A 289 -13.05 11.70 31.29
N VAL A 290 -12.66 12.96 31.13
CA VAL A 290 -12.27 13.84 32.23
C VAL A 290 -12.98 15.20 32.14
N GLN A 291 -13.13 15.88 33.27
CA GLN A 291 -13.61 17.27 33.34
C GLN A 291 -12.48 18.26 33.62
N THR A 292 -11.27 17.76 33.82
CA THR A 292 -10.07 18.52 34.14
C THR A 292 -9.08 18.52 32.99
N GLN A 293 -8.23 19.54 32.95
CA GLN A 293 -7.17 19.72 31.96
C GLN A 293 -5.82 19.58 32.66
N VAL A 294 -4.86 18.90 32.02
CA VAL A 294 -3.53 18.64 32.61
C VAL A 294 -2.40 19.29 31.81
N GLU A 295 -2.30 19.03 30.50
CA GLU A 295 -1.15 19.40 29.65
C GLU A 295 -1.35 20.70 28.84
N GLY A 296 -2.25 21.57 29.30
CA GLY A 296 -2.62 22.81 28.59
C GLY A 296 -3.89 22.68 27.74
N GLY A 297 -4.67 23.76 27.70
CA GLY A 297 -6.09 23.71 27.32
C GLY A 297 -6.37 23.84 25.84
N SER A 298 -5.33 24.11 25.06
CA SER A 298 -5.45 24.34 23.62
C SER A 298 -5.53 23.05 22.79
N THR A 299 -5.31 21.88 23.40
CA THR A 299 -5.17 20.59 22.69
C THR A 299 -6.06 19.47 23.25
N LEU A 300 -7.18 19.78 23.92
CA LEU A 300 -8.16 18.78 24.37
C LEU A 300 -9.24 18.53 23.31
N PHE A 301 -9.63 17.27 23.14
CA PHE A 301 -10.86 16.92 22.42
C PHE A 301 -12.06 17.08 23.36
N GLU A 302 -12.94 18.02 23.03
CA GLU A 302 -14.17 18.30 23.79
C GLU A 302 -15.31 17.38 23.34
N MET A 303 -16.09 16.89 24.31
CA MET A 303 -17.27 16.07 24.09
C MET A 303 -18.41 16.44 25.04
N ASN A 304 -19.65 16.23 24.57
CA ASN A 304 -20.84 16.36 25.40
C ASN A 304 -21.11 15.02 26.13
N TYR A 305 -20.98 15.03 27.44
CA TYR A 305 -21.23 13.91 28.33
C TYR A 305 -22.55 14.13 29.08
N TYR A 306 -23.65 13.64 28.51
CA TYR A 306 -25.00 13.73 29.10
C TYR A 306 -25.47 15.16 29.44
N GLY A 307 -25.12 16.14 28.62
CA GLY A 307 -25.43 17.56 28.84
C GLY A 307 -24.33 18.31 29.58
N GLU A 308 -23.33 17.61 30.12
CA GLU A 308 -22.15 18.22 30.72
C GLU A 308 -20.97 18.25 29.76
N LYS A 309 -20.09 19.21 29.98
CA LYS A 309 -18.85 19.33 29.23
C LYS A 309 -17.81 18.34 29.76
N ALA A 310 -17.25 17.52 28.88
CA ALA A 310 -16.16 16.62 29.20
C ALA A 310 -15.10 16.64 28.09
N TYR A 311 -13.97 16.00 28.36
CA TYR A 311 -12.84 15.91 27.46
C TYR A 311 -12.27 14.49 27.42
N LEU A 312 -11.61 14.16 26.32
CA LEU A 312 -10.73 13.00 26.28
C LEU A 312 -9.39 13.32 26.94
N THR A 313 -8.86 12.37 27.72
CA THR A 313 -7.66 12.57 28.53
C THR A 313 -6.40 12.81 27.68
N GLN A 314 -5.51 13.70 28.13
CA GLN A 314 -4.17 13.89 27.57
C GLN A 314 -3.10 13.03 28.26
N THR A 315 -3.37 12.67 29.52
CA THR A 315 -2.47 11.98 30.44
C THR A 315 -3.25 11.48 31.64
N SER A 316 -2.86 10.35 32.17
CA SER A 316 -3.45 9.75 33.37
C SER A 316 -2.68 10.10 34.65
N GLN A 317 -1.62 10.91 34.56
CA GLN A 317 -0.68 11.20 35.66
C GLN A 317 -1.40 11.55 36.97
N LEU A 318 -2.33 12.51 36.94
CA LEU A 318 -3.06 12.93 38.15
C LEU A 318 -3.84 11.80 38.81
N TYR A 319 -4.34 10.82 38.04
CA TYR A 319 -4.99 9.63 38.61
C TYR A 319 -3.97 8.66 39.20
N LEU A 320 -2.81 8.49 38.56
CA LEU A 320 -1.73 7.65 39.08
C LEU A 320 -1.21 8.17 40.43
N GLU A 321 -1.03 9.49 40.56
CA GLU A 321 -0.64 10.13 41.82
C GLU A 321 -1.60 9.78 42.97
N THR A 322 -2.91 9.73 42.71
CA THR A 322 -3.91 9.35 43.74
C THR A 322 -3.85 7.88 44.15
N CYS A 323 -3.25 7.02 43.33
CA CYS A 323 -3.12 5.59 43.62
C CYS A 323 -1.94 5.29 44.56
N LEU A 324 -0.89 6.13 44.55
CA LEU A 324 0.34 5.90 45.30
C LEU A 324 0.12 5.57 46.79
N PRO A 325 -0.72 6.31 47.55
CA PRO A 325 -0.88 6.05 48.98
C PRO A 325 -1.54 4.70 49.31
N SER A 326 -2.18 4.06 48.32
CA SER A 326 -2.91 2.80 48.49
C SER A 326 -2.19 1.61 47.86
N LEU A 327 -1.58 1.81 46.69
CA LEU A 327 -1.05 0.72 45.85
C LEU A 327 0.49 0.73 45.75
N GLY A 328 1.17 1.77 46.27
CA GLY A 328 2.60 1.95 46.04
C GLY A 328 2.88 2.39 44.61
N ASP A 329 3.95 1.89 44.00
CA ASP A 329 4.33 2.23 42.63
C ASP A 329 3.31 1.65 41.63
N VAL A 330 2.85 2.49 40.69
CA VAL A 330 1.76 2.15 39.76
C VAL A 330 2.12 2.50 38.32
N TYR A 331 1.49 1.81 37.37
CA TYR A 331 1.58 2.16 35.95
C TYR A 331 0.25 1.93 35.23
N CYS A 332 0.08 2.54 34.07
CA CYS A 332 -0.99 2.22 33.13
C CYS A 332 -0.50 2.25 31.68
N ILE A 333 -1.13 1.44 30.83
CA ILE A 333 -1.00 1.54 29.37
C ILE A 333 -2.40 1.84 28.83
N SER A 334 -2.69 3.12 28.64
CA SER A 334 -4.00 3.64 28.24
C SER A 334 -3.86 4.60 27.06
N GLU A 335 -4.93 4.83 26.31
CA GLU A 335 -4.88 5.81 25.22
C GLU A 335 -4.87 7.24 25.78
N SER A 336 -4.10 8.11 25.13
CA SER A 336 -4.11 9.56 25.36
C SER A 336 -4.40 10.29 24.06
N TYR A 337 -5.03 11.45 24.18
CA TYR A 337 -5.62 12.17 23.07
C TYR A 337 -5.10 13.61 23.00
N ARG A 338 -4.64 14.03 21.81
CA ARG A 338 -4.12 15.38 21.58
C ARG A 338 -4.73 16.02 20.34
N ALA A 339 -5.51 17.07 20.55
CA ALA A 339 -6.11 17.88 19.49
C ALA A 339 -5.12 18.92 18.93
N GLU A 340 -3.88 18.51 18.65
CA GLU A 340 -2.88 19.35 18.01
C GLU A 340 -3.26 19.59 16.54
N LYS A 341 -3.23 20.86 16.11
CA LYS A 341 -3.56 21.23 14.71
C LYS A 341 -2.44 20.93 13.71
N SER A 342 -1.32 20.37 14.16
CA SER A 342 -0.12 20.19 13.34
C SER A 342 0.04 18.74 12.90
N HIS A 343 -0.05 18.49 11.59
CA HIS A 343 0.34 17.21 10.99
C HIS A 343 1.86 17.13 10.87
N THR A 344 2.52 16.65 11.92
CA THR A 344 3.94 16.30 11.85
C THR A 344 4.11 14.78 11.72
N ARG A 345 5.33 14.34 11.39
CA ARG A 345 5.67 12.91 11.30
C ARG A 345 5.69 12.17 12.65
N ARG A 346 5.48 12.86 13.77
CA ARG A 346 5.66 12.30 15.14
C ARG A 346 4.46 12.51 16.07
N HIS A 347 3.45 13.29 15.67
CA HIS A 347 2.29 13.58 16.50
C HIS A 347 1.08 12.80 16.00
N LEU A 348 0.43 12.06 16.90
CA LEU A 348 -0.82 11.35 16.67
C LEU A 348 -1.91 11.98 17.54
N SER A 349 -3.15 12.02 17.04
CA SER A 349 -4.29 12.50 17.82
C SER A 349 -4.74 11.51 18.89
N GLU A 350 -4.44 10.22 18.71
CA GLU A 350 -4.65 9.13 19.65
C GLU A 350 -3.39 8.24 19.65
N TYR A 351 -2.88 7.93 20.84
CA TYR A 351 -1.73 7.05 21.00
C TYR A 351 -1.77 6.30 22.33
N SER A 352 -1.24 5.08 22.33
CA SER A 352 -1.07 4.29 23.55
C SER A 352 0.04 4.92 24.40
N HIS A 353 -0.34 5.45 25.54
CA HIS A 353 0.52 6.14 26.49
C HIS A 353 0.85 5.18 27.65
N LEU A 354 2.13 4.85 27.78
CA LEU A 354 2.66 4.16 28.96
C LEU A 354 3.06 5.23 29.97
N GLU A 355 2.41 5.21 31.13
CA GLU A 355 2.63 6.16 32.22
C GLU A 355 2.88 5.37 33.50
N ALA A 356 3.80 5.83 34.34
CA ALA A 356 4.12 5.21 35.62
C ALA A 356 4.44 6.29 36.65
N GLU A 357 4.05 6.03 37.89
CA GLU A 357 4.25 6.94 39.02
C GLU A 357 4.86 6.16 40.19
N MET A 358 5.81 6.77 40.88
CA MET A 358 6.57 6.14 41.97
C MET A 358 6.52 6.98 43.25
N ALA A 359 6.37 6.34 44.39
CA ALA A 359 6.33 7.01 45.69
C ALA A 359 7.71 7.09 46.35
N PHE A 360 7.96 8.18 47.09
CA PHE A 360 9.16 8.34 47.94
C PHE A 360 10.51 8.28 47.22
N ILE A 361 10.58 8.82 45.99
CA ILE A 361 11.81 8.84 45.19
C ILE A 361 12.46 10.22 45.11
N THR A 362 13.73 10.23 44.77
CA THR A 362 14.52 11.39 44.33
C THR A 362 14.52 11.52 42.81
N PHE A 363 14.98 12.66 42.30
CA PHE A 363 15.11 12.86 40.85
C PHE A 363 16.15 11.92 40.21
N ASP A 364 17.25 11.61 40.91
CA ASP A 364 18.24 10.64 40.42
C ASP A 364 17.67 9.22 40.31
N GLU A 365 16.81 8.83 41.25
CA GLU A 365 16.11 7.55 41.19
C GLU A 365 15.12 7.51 40.03
N LEU A 366 14.42 8.62 39.72
CA LEU A 366 13.59 8.72 38.52
C LEU A 366 14.42 8.52 37.24
N LEU A 367 15.56 9.20 37.13
CA LEU A 367 16.44 9.07 35.96
C LEU A 367 16.97 7.63 35.80
N ASN A 368 17.33 6.97 36.91
CA ASN A 368 17.75 5.58 36.91
C ASN A 368 16.59 4.64 36.51
N ALA A 369 15.37 4.89 36.98
CA ALA A 369 14.19 4.12 36.63
C ALA A 369 13.86 4.23 35.12
N LEU A 370 13.99 5.43 34.52
CA LEU A 370 13.80 5.63 33.08
C LEU A 370 14.83 4.87 32.24
N GLU A 371 16.10 4.94 32.62
CA GLU A 371 17.16 4.19 31.95
C GLU A 371 16.90 2.68 32.04
N ASP A 372 16.58 2.19 33.23
CA ASP A 372 16.33 0.77 33.46
C ASP A 372 15.08 0.28 32.72
N LEU A 373 13.99 1.05 32.69
CA LEU A 373 12.78 0.76 31.91
C LEU A 373 13.10 0.51 30.45
N ILE A 374 13.87 1.41 29.83
CA ILE A 374 14.22 1.33 28.41
C ILE A 374 15.13 0.13 28.17
N CYS A 375 16.22 0.00 28.92
CA CYS A 375 17.21 -1.05 28.71
C CYS A 375 16.65 -2.45 29.01
N ASP A 376 16.00 -2.66 30.17
CA ASP A 376 15.45 -3.96 30.54
C ASP A 376 14.33 -4.41 29.59
N THR A 377 13.48 -3.49 29.11
CA THR A 377 12.48 -3.81 28.07
C THR A 377 13.15 -4.28 26.78
N ILE A 378 14.21 -3.61 26.33
CA ILE A 378 14.98 -4.02 25.14
C ILE A 378 15.63 -5.39 25.37
N ASP A 379 16.25 -5.61 26.54
CA ASP A 379 16.88 -6.88 26.89
C ASP A 379 15.87 -8.03 26.85
N ARG A 380 14.67 -7.85 27.43
CA ARG A 380 13.57 -8.83 27.37
C ARG A 380 13.10 -9.11 25.95
N VAL A 381 12.95 -8.06 25.14
CA VAL A 381 12.54 -8.17 23.72
C VAL A 381 13.58 -8.98 22.93
N LEU A 382 14.86 -8.73 23.15
CA LEU A 382 15.95 -9.42 22.44
C LEU A 382 16.24 -10.83 22.98
N ALA A 383 15.91 -11.12 24.25
CA ALA A 383 16.03 -12.46 24.82
C ALA A 383 15.05 -13.46 24.17
N ASN A 384 13.92 -12.99 23.65
CA ASN A 384 12.99 -13.83 22.89
C ASN A 384 13.45 -13.99 21.43
N GLU A 385 13.82 -15.21 21.02
CA GLU A 385 14.36 -15.46 19.66
C GLU A 385 13.40 -15.01 18.55
N ALA A 386 12.09 -15.25 18.69
CA ALA A 386 11.12 -14.90 17.67
C ALA A 386 10.99 -13.38 17.52
N THR A 387 10.88 -12.65 18.63
CA THR A 387 10.82 -11.19 18.60
C THR A 387 12.14 -10.57 18.14
N ARG A 388 13.28 -11.10 18.59
CA ARG A 388 14.61 -10.67 18.13
C ARG A 388 14.75 -10.76 16.61
N LYS A 389 14.31 -11.87 16.00
CA LYS A 389 14.29 -12.02 14.53
C LYS A 389 13.45 -10.93 13.86
N LEU A 390 12.28 -10.59 14.43
CA LEU A 390 11.45 -9.50 13.91
C LEU A 390 12.13 -8.13 14.01
N ILE A 391 12.78 -7.83 15.14
CA ILE A 391 13.50 -6.55 15.33
C ILE A 391 14.61 -6.40 14.29
N TYR A 392 15.47 -7.41 14.14
CA TYR A 392 16.57 -7.35 13.16
C TYR A 392 16.12 -7.48 11.71
N GLN A 393 14.95 -8.06 11.44
CA GLN A 393 14.32 -7.99 10.12
C GLN A 393 13.89 -6.55 9.77
N LEU A 394 13.35 -5.81 10.75
CA LEU A 394 12.85 -4.45 10.56
C LEU A 394 13.96 -3.39 10.64
N HIS A 395 15.00 -3.65 11.45
CA HIS A 395 16.13 -2.76 11.68
C HIS A 395 17.41 -3.57 11.91
N PRO A 396 18.10 -4.00 10.84
CA PRO A 396 19.28 -4.88 10.91
C PRO A 396 20.43 -4.33 11.75
N ASP A 397 20.60 -3.01 11.75
CA ASP A 397 21.70 -2.32 12.43
C ASP A 397 21.31 -1.85 13.84
N PHE A 398 20.26 -2.42 14.43
CA PHE A 398 19.84 -2.06 15.79
C PHE A 398 20.92 -2.36 16.82
N VAL A 399 21.33 -1.32 17.56
CA VAL A 399 22.27 -1.42 18.68
C VAL A 399 21.51 -1.07 19.97
N PRO A 400 21.47 -1.99 20.97
CA PRO A 400 20.93 -1.66 22.28
C PRO A 400 21.68 -0.48 22.91
N PRO A 401 20.98 0.45 23.59
CA PRO A 401 21.63 1.58 24.22
C PRO A 401 22.52 1.12 25.37
N GLN A 402 23.68 1.77 25.55
CA GLN A 402 24.61 1.47 26.63
C GLN A 402 24.24 2.23 27.90
N ARG A 403 24.44 1.58 29.05
CA ARG A 403 24.31 2.17 30.38
C ARG A 403 25.66 2.72 30.87
N PRO A 404 25.72 3.84 31.61
CA PRO A 404 24.62 4.77 31.86
C PRO A 404 24.35 5.71 30.67
N PHE A 405 23.15 6.26 30.59
CA PHE A 405 22.79 7.26 29.60
C PHE A 405 23.50 8.59 29.88
N LEU A 406 23.79 9.32 28.81
CA LEU A 406 24.27 10.70 28.91
C LEU A 406 23.21 11.57 29.58
N ARG A 407 23.59 12.23 30.67
CA ARG A 407 22.78 13.26 31.33
C ARG A 407 23.27 14.65 30.90
N MET A 408 22.33 15.53 30.55
CA MET A 408 22.62 16.88 30.07
C MET A 408 21.62 17.85 30.69
N ASP A 409 22.12 18.88 31.38
CA ASP A 409 21.27 19.96 31.87
C ASP A 409 20.73 20.77 30.68
N TYR A 410 19.53 21.34 30.83
CA TYR A 410 18.95 22.22 29.82
C TYR A 410 19.90 23.34 29.36
N LYS A 411 20.63 23.96 30.30
CA LYS A 411 21.60 25.04 30.01
C LYS A 411 22.74 24.56 29.09
N ASP A 412 23.18 23.32 29.27
CA ASP A 412 24.26 22.73 28.49
C ASP A 412 23.76 22.35 27.09
N ALA A 413 22.50 21.92 26.98
CA ALA A 413 21.85 21.73 25.68
C ALA A 413 21.73 23.04 24.89
N ILE A 414 21.33 24.15 25.54
CA ILE A 414 21.30 25.47 24.90
C ILE A 414 22.70 25.90 24.44
N GLN A 415 23.73 25.65 25.26
CA GLN A 415 25.11 25.95 24.87
C GLN A 415 25.54 25.08 23.68
N TYR A 416 25.26 23.78 23.70
CA TYR A 416 25.54 22.87 22.59
C TYR A 416 24.90 23.35 21.28
N LEU A 417 23.62 23.75 21.31
CA LEU A 417 22.93 24.28 20.13
C LEU A 417 23.60 25.55 19.60
N LYS A 418 24.03 26.46 20.48
CA LYS A 418 24.76 27.68 20.09
C LYS A 418 26.11 27.35 19.47
N ASP A 419 26.89 26.47 20.09
CA ASP A 419 28.22 26.07 19.62
C ASP A 419 28.16 25.39 18.25
N HIS A 420 27.06 24.71 17.94
CA HIS A 420 26.84 24.01 16.66
C HIS A 420 25.97 24.79 15.67
N ASN A 421 25.66 26.07 15.94
CA ASN A 421 24.84 26.93 15.08
C ASN A 421 23.45 26.35 14.75
N ILE A 422 22.83 25.62 15.67
CA ILE A 422 21.47 25.09 15.51
C ILE A 422 20.47 26.16 15.95
N LYS A 423 19.71 26.69 14.99
CA LYS A 423 18.80 27.83 15.17
C LYS A 423 17.33 27.40 15.22
N LYS A 424 16.48 28.32 15.65
CA LYS A 424 15.02 28.18 15.52
C LYS A 424 14.58 28.34 14.06
N GLU A 425 13.34 27.95 13.75
CA GLU A 425 12.75 28.10 12.40
C GLU A 425 12.73 29.54 11.88
N ASN A 426 12.76 30.53 12.79
CA ASN A 426 12.82 31.95 12.46
C ASN A 426 14.25 32.54 12.52
N ASP A 427 15.29 31.70 12.42
CA ASP A 427 16.72 32.05 12.49
C ASP A 427 17.20 32.72 13.79
N SER A 428 16.35 32.79 14.81
CA SER A 428 16.75 33.32 16.13
C SER A 428 17.53 32.27 16.94
N PRO A 429 18.41 32.69 17.86
CA PRO A 429 19.20 31.77 18.67
C PRO A 429 18.29 30.93 19.60
N PRO A 430 18.71 29.70 19.93
CA PRO A 430 18.03 28.85 20.92
C PRO A 430 18.03 29.57 22.28
N ARG A 431 16.92 29.48 23.01
CA ARG A 431 16.70 30.22 24.26
C ARG A 431 16.82 29.31 25.46
#